data_AF-A0A1W1W5R6-F1
#
_entry.id   AF-A0A1W1W5R6-F1
#
_cell.length_a   1.000
_cell.length_b   1.000
_cell.length_c   1.000
_cell.angle_alpha   90.00
_cell.angle_beta   90.00
_cell.angle_gamma   90.00
#
_symmetry.space_group_name_H-M   'P 1'
#
loop_
_entity.id
_entity.type
_entity.pdbx_description
1 polymer ?
#
loop_
_entity_poly.entity_id
_entity_poly.type
_entity_poly.pdbx_seq_one_letter_code
_entity_poly.pdbx_strand_id
1 'polypeptide(L)'
;MELDNTLLERYSRQILVDDIGYDGQLRLLNHRVTIQGPPQWMHLAGRYLQAAGVGVSYHSGEPSADRIGIHLETGEMDDFYIPLDESGDSAQIVTTMGLALSQLLLMLVHTEVRR
;
A
#
# COMPACT_ATOMS: atom_id res chain seq x y z
N MET A 1 -8.62 4.84 17.48
CA MET A 1 -9.33 5.54 16.40
C MET A 1 -10.56 4.69 16.07
N GLU A 2 -11.72 5.29 15.87
CA GLU A 2 -12.93 4.58 15.42
C GLU A 2 -13.33 5.11 14.04
N LEU A 3 -14.00 4.28 13.24
CA LEU A 3 -14.53 4.69 11.94
C LEU A 3 -15.84 5.46 12.15
N ASP A 4 -15.88 6.70 11.69
CA ASP A 4 -17.14 7.44 11.58
C ASP A 4 -18.00 6.93 10.42
N ASN A 5 -19.24 7.41 10.32
CA ASN A 5 -20.18 6.98 9.26
C ASN A 5 -19.64 7.24 7.84
N THR A 6 -18.84 8.29 7.63
CA THR A 6 -18.27 8.63 6.32
C THR A 6 -17.19 7.61 5.93
N LEU A 7 -16.31 7.26 6.86
CA LEU A 7 -15.28 6.26 6.66
C LEU A 7 -15.87 4.85 6.52
N LEU A 8 -16.91 4.53 7.30
CA LEU A 8 -17.67 3.29 7.17
C LEU A 8 -18.30 3.15 5.78
N GLU A 9 -18.92 4.20 5.25
CA GLU A 9 -19.48 4.17 3.91
C GLU A 9 -18.38 4.00 2.85
N ARG A 10 -17.30 4.79 2.95
CA ARG A 10 -16.17 4.77 2.02
C ARG A 10 -15.49 3.40 1.94
N TYR A 11 -15.24 2.76 3.08
CA TYR A 11 -14.51 1.49 3.17
C TYR A 11 -15.42 0.28 3.35
N SER A 12 -16.75 0.46 3.27
CA SER A 12 -17.75 -0.60 3.48
C SER A 12 -17.43 -1.90 2.75
N ARG A 13 -17.01 -1.82 1.48
CA ARG A 13 -16.66 -3.00 0.68
C ARG A 13 -15.35 -3.66 1.11
N GLN A 14 -14.37 -2.89 1.58
CA GLN A 14 -13.10 -3.42 2.08
C GLN A 14 -13.30 -4.09 3.43
N ILE A 15 -14.11 -3.50 4.31
CA ILE A 15 -14.46 -4.04 5.63
C ILE A 15 -15.17 -5.41 5.53
N LEU A 16 -15.92 -5.64 4.44
CA LEU A 16 -16.59 -6.92 4.19
C LEU A 16 -15.67 -8.03 3.69
N VAL A 17 -14.41 -7.73 3.37
CA VAL A 17 -13.40 -8.75 3.03
C VAL A 17 -12.94 -9.39 4.33
N ASP A 18 -13.09 -10.71 4.45
CA ASP A 18 -12.81 -11.47 5.68
C ASP A 18 -11.39 -11.21 6.24
N ASP A 19 -10.40 -11.09 5.36
CA ASP A 19 -9.01 -10.84 5.74
C ASP A 19 -8.71 -9.38 6.17
N ILE A 20 -9.66 -8.46 5.97
CA ILE A 20 -9.53 -7.04 6.36
C ILE A 20 -10.38 -6.75 7.59
N GLY A 21 -11.70 -6.94 7.49
CA GLY A 21 -12.62 -6.62 8.59
C GLY A 21 -12.60 -5.16 9.04
N TYR A 22 -13.31 -4.86 10.13
CA TYR A 22 -13.33 -3.52 10.73
C TYR A 22 -11.96 -3.14 11.32
N ASP A 23 -11.36 -4.06 12.08
CA ASP A 23 -10.09 -3.82 12.78
C ASP A 23 -8.91 -3.67 11.81
N GLY A 24 -8.89 -4.45 10.73
CA GLY A 24 -7.86 -4.29 9.70
C GLY A 24 -7.97 -2.96 8.98
N GLN A 25 -9.19 -2.51 8.67
CA GLN A 25 -9.38 -1.18 8.08
C GLN A 25 -8.88 -0.06 9.01
N LEU A 26 -9.10 -0.18 10.33
CA LEU A 26 -8.55 0.75 11.30
C LEU A 26 -7.02 0.74 11.29
N ARG A 27 -6.38 -0.43 11.18
CA ARG A 27 -4.92 -0.52 11.09
C ARG A 27 -4.39 0.14 9.81
N LEU A 28 -5.01 -0.12 8.66
CA LEU A 28 -4.64 0.51 7.39
C LEU A 28 -4.66 2.04 7.48
N LEU A 29 -5.67 2.61 8.14
CA LEU A 29 -5.79 4.07 8.34
C LEU A 29 -4.71 4.67 9.26
N ASN A 30 -4.07 3.86 10.11
CA ASN A 30 -2.99 4.29 10.98
C ASN A 30 -1.60 4.14 10.33
N HIS A 31 -1.49 3.39 9.23
CA HIS A 31 -0.24 3.20 8.52
C HIS A 31 0.09 4.35 7.59
N ARG A 32 1.39 4.67 7.49
CA ARG A 32 1.93 5.65 6.55
C ARG A 32 3.16 5.08 5.86
N VAL A 33 3.20 5.23 4.54
CA VAL A 33 4.30 4.76 3.71
C VAL A 33 4.90 5.88 2.88
N THR A 34 6.20 5.80 2.66
CA THR A 34 6.93 6.57 1.66
C THR A 34 7.20 5.69 0.45
N ILE A 35 6.89 6.18 -0.75
CA ILE A 35 7.09 5.44 -2.01
C ILE A 35 8.19 6.12 -2.84
N GLN A 36 9.09 5.32 -3.39
CA GLN A 36 10.13 5.73 -4.34
C GLN A 36 10.12 4.83 -5.57
N GLY A 37 10.37 5.38 -6.74
CA GLY A 37 10.45 4.60 -7.99
C GLY A 37 10.10 5.46 -9.20
N PRO A 38 9.97 4.88 -10.40
CA PRO A 38 9.62 5.62 -11.59
C PRO A 38 8.24 6.28 -11.45
N PRO A 39 8.06 7.57 -11.85
CA PRO A 39 6.87 8.35 -11.54
C PRO A 39 5.54 7.68 -11.88
N GLN A 40 5.40 7.14 -13.09
CA GLN A 40 4.15 6.52 -13.53
C GLN A 40 3.74 5.32 -12.66
N TRP A 41 4.72 4.55 -12.20
CA TRP A 41 4.49 3.34 -11.42
C TRP A 41 4.32 3.63 -9.93
N MET A 42 5.14 4.54 -9.38
CA MET A 42 5.01 4.95 -7.98
C MET A 42 3.65 5.61 -7.71
N HIS A 43 3.18 6.46 -8.64
CA HIS A 43 1.89 7.13 -8.48
C HIS A 43 0.72 6.15 -8.65
N LEU A 44 0.87 5.12 -9.50
CA LEU A 44 -0.15 4.08 -9.61
C LEU A 44 -0.23 3.25 -8.32
N ALA A 45 0.91 2.84 -7.76
CA ALA A 45 0.95 2.17 -6.46
C ALA A 45 0.35 3.02 -5.34
N GLY A 46 0.78 4.28 -5.25
CA GLY A 46 0.29 5.23 -4.26
C GLY A 46 -1.21 5.46 -4.31
N ARG A 47 -1.81 5.52 -5.51
CA ARG A 47 -3.27 5.63 -5.67
C ARG A 47 -4.02 4.46 -5.05
N TYR A 48 -3.54 3.23 -5.24
CA TYR A 48 -4.20 2.05 -4.67
C TYR A 48 -4.05 2.01 -3.14
N LEU A 49 -2.88 2.35 -2.61
CA LEU A 49 -2.66 2.42 -1.17
C LEU A 49 -3.52 3.52 -0.51
N GLN A 50 -3.60 4.70 -1.12
CA GLN A 50 -4.49 5.78 -0.67
C GLN A 50 -5.97 5.39 -0.75
N ALA A 51 -6.35 4.63 -1.78
CA ALA A 51 -7.72 4.11 -1.92
C ALA A 51 -8.05 3.05 -0.85
N ALA A 52 -7.06 2.31 -0.35
CA ALA A 52 -7.18 1.39 0.78
C ALA A 52 -7.14 2.09 2.16
N GLY A 53 -6.88 3.41 2.18
CA GLY A 53 -6.84 4.21 3.41
C GLY A 53 -5.44 4.35 4.02
N VAL A 54 -4.38 3.85 3.37
CA VAL A 54 -3.01 4.04 3.84
C VAL A 54 -2.54 5.46 3.53
N GLY A 55 -1.88 6.12 4.48
CA GLY A 55 -1.24 7.41 4.24
C GLY A 55 -0.03 7.24 3.31
N VAL A 56 0.08 8.07 2.26
CA VAL A 56 1.16 7.95 1.27
C VAL A 56 1.88 9.27 1.10
N SER A 57 3.21 9.21 1.20
CA SER A 57 4.14 10.25 0.76
C SER A 57 5.02 9.71 -0.38
N TYR A 58 5.55 10.62 -1.21
CA TYR A 58 6.40 10.27 -2.35
C TYR A 58 7.79 10.83 -2.13
N HIS A 59 8.83 10.00 -2.30
CA HIS A 59 10.21 10.44 -2.25
C HIS A 59 10.67 10.94 -3.61
N SER A 60 11.21 12.16 -3.67
CA SER A 60 11.65 12.83 -4.91
C SER A 60 13.13 12.60 -5.26
N GLY A 61 13.81 11.66 -4.60
CA GLY A 61 15.20 11.30 -4.90
C GLY A 61 15.34 10.57 -6.24
N GLU A 62 16.57 10.25 -6.63
CA GLU A 62 16.83 9.48 -7.86
C GLU A 62 16.11 8.13 -7.81
N PRO A 63 15.15 7.86 -8.72
CA PRO A 63 14.40 6.63 -8.69
C PRO A 63 15.25 5.48 -9.24
N SER A 64 15.14 4.31 -8.59
CA SER A 64 15.56 3.04 -9.22
C SER A 64 14.67 2.83 -10.46
N ALA A 65 15.25 2.63 -11.64
CA ALA A 65 14.46 2.44 -12.87
C ALA A 65 13.70 1.11 -12.91
N ASP A 66 14.22 0.12 -12.17
CA ASP A 66 13.88 -1.30 -12.20
C ASP A 66 12.96 -1.75 -11.06
N ARG A 67 12.53 -0.84 -10.17
CA ARG A 67 11.66 -1.18 -9.04
C ARG A 67 10.93 0.01 -8.42
N ILE A 68 9.86 -0.30 -7.70
CA ILE A 68 9.25 0.57 -6.71
C ILE A 68 9.71 0.11 -5.32
N GLY A 69 10.20 1.03 -4.50
CA GLY A 69 10.42 0.82 -3.06
C GLY A 69 9.31 1.47 -2.26
N ILE A 70 8.82 0.76 -1.24
CA ILE A 70 7.81 1.22 -0.30
C ILE A 70 8.36 1.04 1.11
N HIS A 71 8.54 2.15 1.81
CA HIS A 71 9.06 2.19 3.17
C HIS A 71 7.92 2.51 4.15
N LEU A 72 7.78 1.73 5.21
CA LEU A 72 6.80 1.98 6.27
C LEU A 72 7.39 2.94 7.31
N GLU A 73 6.76 4.09 7.52
CA GLU A 73 7.30 5.16 8.38
C GLU A 73 7.44 4.74 9.87
N THR A 74 6.70 3.72 10.31
CA THR A 74 6.76 3.21 11.69
C THR A 74 7.97 2.32 11.94
N GLY A 75 8.63 1.81 10.89
CA GLY A 75 9.72 0.84 11.00
C GLY A 75 9.31 -0.54 11.52
N GLU A 76 8.01 -0.85 11.57
CA GLU A 76 7.49 -2.15 12.01
C GLU A 76 7.72 -3.27 11.00
N MET A 77 8.12 -2.92 9.77
CA MET A 77 8.34 -3.83 8.67
C MET A 77 9.54 -3.37 7.85
N ASP A 78 10.26 -4.33 7.27
CA ASP A 78 11.30 -4.06 6.28
C ASP A 78 10.70 -3.40 5.02
N ASP A 79 11.56 -2.73 4.26
CA ASP A 79 11.19 -2.14 2.97
C ASP A 79 10.61 -3.19 2.03
N PHE A 80 9.51 -2.79 1.38
CA PHE A 80 8.81 -3.61 0.42
C PHE A 80 9.16 -3.18 -1.00
N TYR A 81 9.56 -4.13 -1.85
CA TYR A 81 10.01 -3.85 -3.21
C TYR A 81 9.13 -4.53 -4.25
N ILE A 82 8.71 -3.76 -5.26
CA ILE A 82 7.96 -4.25 -6.41
C ILE A 82 8.89 -4.17 -7.63
N PRO A 83 9.29 -5.30 -8.23
CA PRO A 83 10.12 -5.28 -9.43
C PRO A 83 9.35 -4.69 -10.61
N LEU A 84 10.03 -3.85 -11.39
CA LEU A 84 9.57 -3.33 -12.66
C LEU A 84 10.43 -3.99 -13.74
N ASP A 85 9.84 -4.92 -14.46
CA ASP A 85 10.53 -5.57 -15.57
C ASP A 85 10.68 -4.57 -16.73
N GLU A 86 11.91 -4.14 -17.01
CA GLU A 86 12.22 -3.23 -18.13
C GLU A 86 11.87 -3.84 -19.51
N SER A 87 11.78 -5.17 -19.58
CA SER A 87 11.37 -5.91 -20.78
C SER A 87 9.87 -6.27 -20.81
N GLY A 88 9.17 -6.05 -19.69
CA GLY A 88 7.80 -6.47 -19.48
C GLY A 88 6.79 -5.55 -20.16
N ASP A 89 5.78 -6.15 -20.79
CA ASP A 89 4.57 -5.42 -21.19
C ASP A 89 3.94 -4.74 -19.94
N SER A 90 3.39 -3.54 -20.13
CA SER A 90 2.72 -2.77 -19.07
C SER A 90 1.65 -3.59 -18.34
N ALA A 91 0.99 -4.52 -19.05
CA ALA A 91 0.03 -5.45 -18.45
C ALA A 91 0.65 -6.34 -17.37
N GLN A 92 1.87 -6.83 -17.59
CA GLN A 92 2.59 -7.66 -16.63
C GLN A 92 2.98 -6.83 -15.40
N ILE A 93 3.47 -5.60 -15.60
CA ILE A 93 3.83 -4.70 -14.51
C ILE A 93 2.61 -4.41 -13.62
N VAL A 94 1.46 -4.11 -14.22
CA VAL A 94 0.21 -3.85 -13.48
C VAL A 94 -0.23 -5.08 -12.69
N THR A 95 -0.10 -6.28 -13.27
CA THR A 95 -0.44 -7.54 -12.59
C THR A 95 0.47 -7.79 -11.39
N THR A 96 1.79 -7.69 -11.59
CA THR A 96 2.80 -7.84 -10.52
C THR A 96 2.55 -6.84 -9.40
N MET A 97 2.27 -5.58 -9.74
CA MET A 97 1.97 -4.54 -8.77
C MET A 97 0.66 -4.83 -8.02
N GLY A 98 -0.39 -5.28 -8.69
CA GLY A 98 -1.66 -5.64 -8.04
C GLY A 98 -1.48 -6.74 -7.00
N LEU A 99 -0.71 -7.78 -7.33
CA LEU A 99 -0.38 -8.86 -6.39
C LEU A 99 0.45 -8.35 -5.21
N ALA A 100 1.51 -7.59 -5.49
CA ALA A 100 2.43 -7.10 -4.48
C ALA A 100 1.74 -6.12 -3.51
N LEU A 101 0.88 -5.21 -4.01
CA LEU A 101 0.12 -4.31 -3.16
C LEU A 101 -0.94 -5.03 -2.34
N SER A 102 -1.58 -6.07 -2.89
CA SER A 102 -2.52 -6.90 -2.12
C SER A 102 -1.82 -7.60 -0.96
N GLN A 103 -0.62 -8.15 -1.19
CA GLN A 103 0.20 -8.75 -0.14
C GLN A 103 0.62 -7.72 0.91
N LEU A 104 1.08 -6.54 0.48
CA LEU A 104 1.44 -5.46 1.40
C LEU A 104 0.25 -5.04 2.27
N LEU A 105 -0.94 -4.86 1.70
CA LEU A 105 -2.13 -4.49 2.47
C LEU A 105 -2.48 -5.56 3.51
N LEU A 106 -2.41 -6.85 3.16
CA LEU A 106 -2.61 -7.93 4.12
C LEU A 106 -1.56 -7.91 5.21
N MET A 107 -0.29 -7.67 4.89
CA MET A 107 0.77 -7.54 5.90
C MET A 107 0.51 -6.37 6.85
N LEU A 108 0.06 -5.22 6.34
CA LEU A 108 -0.28 -4.04 7.12
C LEU A 108 -1.54 -4.22 8.00
N VAL A 109 -2.50 -5.04 7.54
CA VAL A 109 -3.65 -5.42 8.37
C VAL A 109 -3.20 -6.31 9.53
N HIS A 110 -2.23 -7.20 9.30
CA HIS A 110 -1.83 -8.20 10.27
C HIS A 110 -0.60 -7.81 11.12
N THR A 111 -0.04 -6.61 10.96
CA THR A 111 1.04 -6.12 11.85
C THR A 111 0.57 -6.10 13.29
N GLU A 112 1.34 -6.73 14.18
CA GLU A 112 1.06 -6.70 15.61
C GLU A 112 1.36 -5.30 16.16
N VAL A 113 0.36 -4.67 16.79
CA VAL A 113 0.58 -3.45 17.55
C VAL A 113 1.50 -3.79 18.73
N ARG A 114 2.78 -3.40 18.67
CA ARG A 114 3.64 -3.43 19.86
C ARG A 114 3.08 -2.42 20.87
N ARG A 115 2.45 -2.94 21.92
CA ARG A 115 1.98 -2.17 23.08
C ARG A 115 3.14 -1.63 23.90
#